data_AF-A0A957F5C5-F1
#
_entry.id   AF-A0A957F5C5-F1
#
_cell.length_a   1.000
_cell.length_b   1.000
_cell.length_c   1.000
_cell.angle_alpha   90.00
_cell.angle_beta   90.00
_cell.angle_gamma   90.00
#
_symmetry.space_group_name_H-M   'P 1'
#
loop_
_entity.id
_entity.type
_entity.pdbx_description
1 polymer ?
#
loop_
_entity_poly.entity_id
_entity_poly.type
_entity_poly.pdbx_seq_one_letter_code
_entity_poly.pdbx_strand_id
1 'polypeptide(L)'
;MSSTLMEKLAAARRQRFVGRQSERDLFREALTAAERPFFLLYLFGSGGVGKSSLLREFAHIASQLGVRVVQLDGRTIDATPDGFLTALRYGLGVPIEAVFSA
;
A
#
# COMPACT_ATOMS: atom_id res chain seq x y z
N MET A 1 6.02 -24.81 -8.99
CA MET A 1 5.17 -24.07 -8.04
C MET A 1 4.11 -23.32 -8.82
N SER A 2 2.84 -23.74 -8.77
CA SER A 2 1.75 -23.08 -9.50
C SER A 2 1.42 -21.75 -8.84
N SER A 3 1.53 -20.64 -9.57
CA SER A 3 1.13 -19.32 -9.06
C SER A 3 -0.36 -19.33 -8.70
N THR A 4 -0.73 -18.71 -7.58
CA THR A 4 -2.13 -18.63 -7.13
C THR A 4 -3.01 -17.87 -8.14
N LEU A 5 -4.33 -18.08 -8.14
CA LEU A 5 -5.25 -17.32 -9.00
C LEU A 5 -5.11 -15.81 -8.77
N MET A 6 -4.89 -15.40 -7.52
CA MET A 6 -4.68 -14.01 -7.13
C MET A 6 -3.40 -13.43 -7.75
N GLU A 7 -2.30 -14.17 -7.75
CA GLU A 7 -1.04 -13.76 -8.39
C GLU A 7 -1.21 -13.61 -9.90
N LYS A 8 -1.90 -14.55 -10.56
CA LYS A 8 -2.17 -14.48 -12.01
C LYS A 8 -3.00 -13.24 -12.34
N LEU A 9 -4.04 -12.96 -11.55
CA LEU A 9 -4.88 -11.78 -11.74
C LEU A 9 -4.12 -10.48 -11.48
N ALA A 10 -3.25 -10.46 -10.47
CA ALA A 10 -2.39 -9.31 -10.19
C ALA A 10 -1.40 -9.07 -11.35
N ALA A 11 -0.77 -10.13 -11.87
CA ALA A 11 0.13 -10.04 -13.02
C ALA A 11 -0.58 -9.51 -14.27
N ALA A 12 -1.76 -10.04 -14.59
CA ALA A 12 -2.57 -9.58 -15.73
C ALA A 12 -3.04 -8.13 -15.58
N ARG A 13 -3.27 -7.65 -14.35
CA ARG A 13 -3.57 -6.23 -14.08
C ARG A 13 -2.34 -5.34 -14.29
N ARG A 14 -1.16 -5.77 -13.84
CA ARG A 14 0.09 -5.04 -14.03
C ARG A 14 0.47 -4.91 -15.51
N GLN A 15 0.33 -5.98 -16.29
CA GLN A 15 0.59 -5.94 -17.74
C GLN A 15 -0.26 -4.92 -18.49
N ARG A 16 -1.43 -4.54 -17.93
CA ARG A 16 -2.35 -3.55 -18.50
C ARG A 16 -2.29 -2.20 -17.79
N PHE A 17 -1.39 -2.03 -16.82
CA PHE A 17 -1.22 -0.76 -16.12
C PHE A 17 -0.33 0.15 -16.96
N VAL A 18 -0.90 1.27 -17.43
CA VAL A 18 -0.22 2.24 -18.29
C VAL A 18 -0.33 3.65 -17.71
N GLY A 19 0.59 4.53 -18.11
CA GLY A 19 0.67 5.90 -17.60
C GLY A 19 1.16 5.98 -16.16
N ARG A 20 1.00 7.16 -15.53
CA ARG A 20 1.39 7.44 -14.14
C ARG A 20 2.89 7.27 -13.86
N GLN A 21 3.71 7.51 -14.87
CA GLN A 21 5.16 7.30 -14.79
C GLN A 21 5.77 8.21 -13.71
N SER A 22 5.42 9.50 -13.73
CA SER A 22 5.89 10.48 -12.75
C SER A 22 5.53 10.08 -11.30
N GLU A 23 4.32 9.59 -11.05
CA GLU A 23 3.92 9.16 -9.70
C GLU A 23 4.66 7.89 -9.25
N ARG A 24 4.94 6.97 -10.16
CA ARG A 24 5.74 5.75 -9.87
C ARG A 24 7.19 6.08 -9.61
N ASP A 25 7.76 7.00 -10.37
CA ASP A 25 9.14 7.44 -10.22
C ASP A 25 9.32 8.19 -8.90
N LEU A 26 8.44 9.15 -8.60
CA LEU A 26 8.40 9.85 -7.30
C LEU A 26 8.36 8.86 -6.12
N PHE A 27 7.50 7.85 -6.21
CA PHE A 27 7.37 6.85 -5.15
C PHE A 27 8.62 5.97 -5.02
N ARG A 28 9.21 5.54 -6.15
CA ARG A 28 10.44 4.75 -6.16
C ARG A 28 11.61 5.55 -5.58
N GLU A 29 11.79 6.78 -6.03
CA GLU A 29 12.83 7.70 -5.53
C GLU A 29 12.72 7.88 -4.02
N ALA A 30 11.51 8.14 -3.51
CA ALA A 30 11.28 8.31 -2.08
C ALA A 30 11.60 7.05 -1.26
N LEU A 31 11.37 5.85 -1.80
CA LEU A 31 11.71 4.58 -1.13
C LEU A 31 13.20 4.25 -1.16
N THR A 32 13.92 4.71 -2.17
CA THR A 32 15.37 4.42 -2.32
C THR A 32 16.27 5.52 -1.78
N ALA A 33 15.73 6.69 -1.44
CA ALA A 33 16.50 7.79 -0.90
C ALA A 33 17.10 7.46 0.48
N ALA A 34 18.34 7.90 0.71
CA ALA A 34 19.01 7.72 2.01
C ALA A 34 18.27 8.46 3.14
N GLU A 35 17.79 9.67 2.84
CA GLU A 35 16.87 10.42 3.67
C GLU A 35 15.52 10.53 2.95
N ARG A 36 14.43 10.24 3.65
CA ARG A 36 13.10 10.22 3.04
C ARG A 36 12.63 11.65 2.78
N PRO A 37 12.26 12.00 1.53
CA PRO A 37 11.77 13.35 1.22
C PRO A 37 10.38 13.61 1.82
N PHE A 38 9.63 12.56 2.16
CA PHE A 38 8.34 12.65 2.85
C PHE A 38 7.99 11.33 3.56
N PHE A 39 7.05 11.41 4.50
CA PHE A 39 6.44 10.25 5.17
C PHE A 39 5.00 9.98 4.72
N LEU A 40 4.32 10.97 4.15
CA LEU A 40 2.94 10.88 3.70
C LEU A 40 2.83 11.30 2.23
N LEU A 41 2.37 10.38 1.39
CA LEU A 41 1.98 10.66 0.01
C LEU A 41 0.46 10.55 -0.11
N TYR A 42 -0.21 11.68 -0.32
CA TYR A 42 -1.67 11.74 -0.43
C TYR A 42 -2.11 11.76 -1.90
N LEU A 43 -2.87 10.74 -2.32
CA LEU A 43 -3.41 10.63 -3.68
C LEU A 43 -4.87 11.08 -3.73
N PHE A 44 -5.16 12.11 -4.53
CA PHE A 44 -6.52 12.61 -4.76
C PHE A 44 -6.86 12.63 -6.25
N GLY A 45 -8.14 12.80 -6.57
CA GLY A 45 -8.65 12.84 -7.94
C GLY A 45 -10.04 12.23 -8.06
N SER A 46 -10.65 12.36 -9.24
CA SER A 46 -12.01 11.87 -9.51
C SER A 46 -12.15 10.34 -9.35
N GLY A 47 -13.39 9.89 -9.18
CA GLY A 47 -13.72 8.47 -9.23
C GLY A 47 -13.29 7.85 -10.56
N GLY A 48 -12.86 6.59 -10.55
CA GLY A 48 -12.48 5.87 -11.78
C GLY A 48 -11.12 6.23 -12.40
N VAL A 49 -10.44 7.31 -11.97
CA VAL A 49 -9.16 7.76 -12.55
C VAL A 49 -7.95 6.81 -12.31
N GLY A 50 -8.17 5.70 -11.60
CA GLY A 50 -7.15 4.66 -11.40
C GLY A 50 -6.36 4.73 -10.09
N LYS A 51 -6.73 5.55 -9.10
CA LYS A 51 -6.01 5.67 -7.81
C LYS A 51 -5.79 4.34 -7.09
N SER A 52 -6.81 3.50 -6.97
CA SER A 52 -6.68 2.16 -6.35
C SER A 52 -5.81 1.22 -7.17
N SER A 53 -5.70 1.43 -8.48
CA SER A 53 -4.76 0.69 -9.33
C SER A 53 -3.33 1.19 -9.13
N LEU A 54 -3.12 2.50 -8.97
CA LEU A 54 -1.83 3.08 -8.63
C LEU A 54 -1.33 2.62 -7.25
N LEU A 55 -2.20 2.56 -6.23
CA LEU A 55 -1.84 2.01 -4.91
C LEU A 55 -1.41 0.53 -4.96
N ARG A 56 -2.04 -0.27 -5.84
CA ARG A 56 -1.61 -1.66 -6.09
C ARG A 56 -0.25 -1.73 -6.77
N GLU A 57 0.04 -0.80 -7.68
CA GLU A 57 1.35 -0.69 -8.31
C GLU A 57 2.43 -0.23 -7.33
N PHE A 58 2.13 0.72 -6.44
CA PHE A 58 3.04 1.11 -5.34
C PHE A 58 3.37 -0.05 -4.41
N ALA A 59 2.36 -0.85 -4.03
CA ALA A 59 2.60 -2.06 -3.25
C ALA A 59 3.54 -3.04 -3.97
N HIS A 60 3.41 -3.17 -5.29
CA HIS A 60 4.31 -3.99 -6.08
C HIS A 60 5.73 -3.42 -6.11
N ILE A 61 5.89 -2.13 -6.37
CA ILE A 61 7.20 -1.45 -6.36
C ILE A 61 7.89 -1.62 -5.00
N ALA A 62 7.17 -1.37 -3.91
CA ALA A 62 7.67 -1.56 -2.55
C ALA A 62 8.11 -3.02 -2.30
N SER A 63 7.31 -4.01 -2.71
CA SER A 63 7.69 -5.43 -2.60
C SER A 63 8.96 -5.78 -3.39
N GLN A 64 9.16 -5.19 -4.58
CA GLN A 64 10.36 -5.40 -5.38
C GLN A 64 11.61 -4.79 -4.73
N LEU A 65 11.43 -3.75 -3.93
CA LEU A 65 12.49 -3.10 -3.15
C LEU A 65 12.68 -3.73 -1.76
N GLY A 66 11.97 -4.83 -1.45
CA GLY A 66 12.05 -5.48 -0.14
C GLY A 66 11.38 -4.69 0.99
N VAL A 67 10.58 -3.67 0.66
CA VAL A 67 9.84 -2.88 1.65
C VAL A 67 8.55 -3.60 2.02
N ARG A 68 8.33 -3.81 3.32
CA ARG A 68 7.10 -4.41 3.83
C ARG A 68 5.90 -3.51 3.52
N VAL A 69 4.85 -4.10 2.96
CA VAL A 69 3.60 -3.39 2.63
C VAL A 69 2.47 -3.87 3.54
N VAL A 70 1.75 -2.92 4.13
CA VAL A 70 0.47 -3.15 4.82
C VAL A 70 -0.60 -2.36 4.08
N GLN A 71 -1.62 -3.04 3.57
CA GLN A 71 -2.76 -2.41 2.91
C GLN A 71 -3.95 -2.39 3.85
N LEU A 72 -4.49 -1.19 4.08
CA LEU A 72 -5.69 -0.97 4.89
C LEU A 72 -6.78 -0.39 4.00
N ASP A 73 -7.94 -1.06 3.93
CA ASP A 73 -9.11 -0.56 3.20
C ASP A 73 -10.02 0.19 4.17
N GLY A 74 -10.10 1.51 4.04
CA GLY A 74 -10.93 2.35 4.91
C GLY A 74 -12.42 2.00 4.89
N ARG A 75 -12.90 1.22 3.91
CA ARG A 75 -14.28 0.73 3.86
C ARG A 75 -14.57 -0.39 4.86
N THR A 76 -13.53 -1.03 5.39
CA THR A 76 -13.64 -2.16 6.32
C THR A 76 -13.17 -1.79 7.73
N ILE A 77 -12.89 -0.51 7.98
CA ILE A 77 -12.30 -0.01 9.22
C ILE A 77 -13.22 1.08 9.78
N ASP A 78 -13.52 1.00 11.06
CA ASP A 78 -14.23 2.08 11.75
C ASP A 78 -13.42 3.37 11.67
N ALA A 79 -14.07 4.48 11.34
CA ALA A 79 -13.44 5.79 11.15
C ALA A 79 -13.07 6.46 12.49
N THR A 80 -12.41 5.71 13.37
CA THR A 80 -11.92 6.13 14.69
C THR A 80 -10.42 5.82 14.79
N PRO A 81 -9.68 6.52 15.67
CA PRO A 81 -8.28 6.20 15.94
C PRO A 81 -8.08 4.72 16.34
N ASP A 82 -8.95 4.18 17.20
CA ASP A 82 -8.85 2.79 17.67
C ASP A 82 -9.13 1.77 16.57
N GLY A 83 -10.12 2.04 15.70
CA GLY A 83 -10.41 1.21 14.53
C GLY A 83 -9.19 1.11 13.60
N PHE A 84 -8.56 2.25 13.31
CA PHE A 84 -7.34 2.30 12.51
C PHE A 84 -6.17 1.53 13.17
N LEU A 85 -5.90 1.80 14.45
CA LEU A 85 -4.80 1.14 15.17
C LEU A 85 -4.98 -0.37 15.25
N THR A 86 -6.21 -0.84 15.44
CA THR A 86 -6.55 -2.28 15.45
C THR A 86 -6.26 -2.91 14.08
N ALA A 87 -6.73 -2.30 13.00
CA ALA A 87 -6.50 -2.79 11.65
C ALA A 87 -5.00 -2.78 11.27
N LEU A 88 -4.26 -1.75 11.69
CA LEU A 88 -2.82 -1.65 11.47
C LEU A 88 -2.05 -2.74 12.23
N ARG A 89 -2.37 -2.98 13.52
CA ARG A 89 -1.75 -4.06 14.32
C ARG A 89 -1.96 -5.42 13.66
N TYR A 90 -3.19 -5.70 13.22
CA TYR A 90 -3.52 -6.91 12.47
C TYR A 90 -2.68 -7.04 11.20
N GLY A 91 -2.61 -5.99 10.38
CA GLY A 91 -1.79 -5.98 9.16
C GLY A 91 -0.29 -6.12 9.40
N LEU A 92 0.20 -5.64 10.55
CA LEU A 92 1.59 -5.81 10.98
C LEU A 92 1.86 -7.18 11.61
N GLY A 93 0.84 -8.01 11.86
CA GLY A 93 0.98 -9.29 12.55
C GLY A 93 1.47 -9.13 13.99
N VAL A 94 1.19 -7.98 14.61
CA VAL A 94 1.56 -7.70 16.01
C VAL A 94 0.37 -8.13 16.88
N PRO A 95 0.59 -8.95 17.92
CA PRO A 95 -0.48 -9.36 18.82
C PRO A 95 -1.16 -8.14 19.48
N ILE A 96 -2.48 -8.21 19.65
CA ILE A 96 -3.32 -7.12 20.16
C ILE A 96 -2.92 -6.73 21.61
N GLU A 97 -2.21 -7.60 22.32
CA GLU A 97 -1.85 -7.47 23.74
C GLU A 97 -0.72 -6.45 24.06
N ALA A 98 -0.13 -5.78 23.08
CA ALA A 98 0.85 -4.71 23.37
C ALA A 98 0.16 -3.40 23.80
N VAL A 99 -0.29 -3.39 25.05
CA VAL A 99 -0.21 -2.31 26.06
C VAL A 99 -0.55 -0.88 25.59
N PHE A 100 -1.72 -0.40 26.00
CA PHE A 100 -1.84 0.95 26.56
C PHE A 100 -1.83 0.81 28.09
N SER A 101 -0.63 0.81 28.68
CA SER A 101 -0.45 1.26 30.07
C SER A 101 -0.08 2.72 29.94
N ALA A 102 -1.06 3.57 30.24
CA ALA A 102 -0.80 4.91 30.73
C ALA A 102 -0.33 4.83 32.20
#